data_AF-A0AAU3BUL7-F1
#
_entry.id   AF-A0AAU3BUL7-F1
#
_cell.length_a   1.000
_cell.length_b   1.000
_cell.length_c   1.000
_cell.angle_alpha   90.00
_cell.angle_beta   90.00
_cell.angle_gamma   90.00
#
_symmetry.space_group_name_H-M   'P 1'
#
loop_
_entity.id
_entity.type
_entity.pdbx_description
1 polymer ?
#
loop_
_entity_poly.entity_id
_entity_poly.type
_entity_poly.pdbx_seq_one_letter_code
_entity_poly.pdbx_strand_id
1 'polypeptide(L)'
;MALDLLNRARRGARHRGSDRAEHSATQRRLLLLLLEKRDEVSHLATLARIPLAMWLWGDDYVPTRQAQRAWPTWVGRGQRSKDVAREGALGLLQQVGHRLATPTARTRFVRIITELGGGGTALTARGRAELVDVVRDVMEPDSVFATSGLTRAIGPAQIPMTVETVVGYTEALTAALRHTLEGNVDGALLEKVRATHRASMSDYLAQRGELAVNAGELHSLFREPDLQEQFDQTGRQLLLTLGLEMTHRRARQRPS
;
A
#
# COMPACT_ATOMS: atom_id res chain seq x y z
N MET A 1 8.38 24.28 -0.41
CA MET A 1 7.81 22.95 -0.03
C MET A 1 8.71 21.77 -0.39
N ALA A 2 9.37 21.70 -1.56
CA ALA A 2 10.32 20.60 -1.87
C ALA A 2 11.49 20.47 -0.86
N LEU A 3 11.91 21.59 -0.27
CA LEU A 3 12.92 21.64 0.81
C LEU A 3 12.54 20.82 2.06
N ASP A 4 11.25 20.65 2.35
CA ASP A 4 10.80 19.82 3.48
C ASP A 4 10.90 18.32 3.20
N LEU A 5 11.12 17.93 1.95
CA LEU A 5 11.44 16.55 1.60
C LEU A 5 12.94 16.28 1.65
N LEU A 6 13.80 17.24 2.02
CA LEU A 6 15.25 17.02 2.17
C LEU A 6 15.65 16.82 3.63
N ASN A 7 16.80 16.18 3.84
CA ASN A 7 17.47 16.20 5.14
C ASN A 7 18.13 17.56 5.40
N ARG A 8 18.26 17.93 6.68
CA ARG A 8 18.95 19.16 7.09
C ARG A 8 20.40 19.15 6.60
N ALA A 9 20.83 20.26 6.01
CA ALA A 9 22.22 20.48 5.67
C ALA A 9 23.11 20.36 6.92
N ARG A 10 24.26 19.70 6.81
CA ARG A 10 25.21 19.58 7.92
C ARG A 10 26.09 20.82 7.93
N ARG A 11 26.22 21.46 9.09
CA ARG A 11 27.27 22.47 9.30
C ARG A 11 28.58 21.72 9.47
N GLY A 12 29.64 22.17 8.79
CA GLY A 12 30.98 21.62 8.96
C GLY A 12 31.39 21.64 10.43
N ALA A 13 31.94 20.54 10.93
CA ALA A 13 32.45 20.48 12.30
C ALA A 13 33.74 21.30 12.39
N ARG A 14 33.65 22.46 13.06
CA ARG A 14 34.74 23.38 13.43
C ARG A 14 35.55 23.95 12.26
N HIS A 15 35.34 25.24 11.98
CA HIS A 15 36.30 26.33 12.20
C HIS A 15 35.48 27.61 12.42
N ARG A 16 36.04 28.60 13.15
CA ARG A 16 35.38 29.89 13.38
C ARG A 16 35.11 30.58 12.04
N GLY A 17 33.88 30.50 11.55
CA GLY A 17 33.46 31.13 10.30
C GLY A 17 32.05 30.68 9.92
N SER A 18 31.28 31.58 9.30
CA SER A 18 29.93 31.34 8.78
C SER A 18 29.95 30.47 7.53
N ASP A 19 30.52 29.27 7.61
CA ASP A 19 30.51 28.35 6.47
C ASP A 19 29.09 27.93 6.15
N ARG A 20 28.73 28.07 4.87
CA ARG A 20 27.42 27.71 4.32
C ARG A 20 27.17 26.23 4.63
N ALA A 21 26.03 25.92 5.26
CA ALA A 21 25.64 24.54 5.45
C ALA A 21 25.37 23.90 4.09
N GLU A 22 26.17 22.90 3.71
CA GLU A 22 26.02 22.21 2.42
C GLU A 22 25.24 20.89 2.57
N HIS A 23 24.39 20.61 1.59
CA HIS A 23 23.79 19.30 1.43
C HIS A 23 24.80 18.32 0.81
N SER A 24 24.74 17.05 1.21
CA SER A 24 25.57 16.00 0.58
C SER A 24 25.28 15.88 -0.91
N ALA A 25 26.23 15.36 -1.69
CA ALA A 25 26.07 15.16 -3.14
C ALA A 25 24.78 14.37 -3.47
N THR A 26 24.46 13.33 -2.69
CA THR A 26 23.23 12.55 -2.80
C THR A 26 21.97 13.41 -2.61
N GLN A 27 21.96 14.26 -1.58
CA GLN A 27 20.80 15.14 -1.31
C GLN A 27 20.66 16.25 -2.35
N ARG A 28 21.77 16.75 -2.91
CA ARG A 28 21.75 17.69 -4.05
C ARG A 28 21.16 17.04 -5.31
N ARG A 29 21.55 15.79 -5.61
CA ARG A 29 20.98 15.03 -6.74
C ARG A 29 19.49 14.77 -6.56
N LEU A 30 19.06 14.38 -5.35
CA LEU A 30 17.64 14.21 -5.05
C LEU A 30 16.85 15.51 -5.19
N LEU A 31 17.40 16.65 -4.76
CA LEU A 31 16.78 17.94 -4.96
C LEU A 31 16.59 18.26 -6.45
N LEU A 32 17.62 18.05 -7.28
CA LEU A 32 17.52 18.29 -8.72
C LEU A 32 16.45 17.41 -9.36
N LEU A 33 16.41 16.12 -9.01
CA LEU A 33 15.40 15.19 -9.50
C LEU A 33 13.98 15.60 -9.07
N LEU A 34 13.81 16.08 -7.84
CA LEU A 34 12.51 16.59 -7.36
C LEU A 34 12.10 17.88 -8.06
N LEU A 35 13.04 18.76 -8.41
CA LEU A 35 12.76 20.00 -9.14
C LEU A 35 12.40 19.71 -10.60
N GLU A 36 13.18 18.86 -11.27
CA GLU A 36 12.88 18.39 -12.63
C GLU A 36 11.48 17.77 -12.69
N LYS A 37 11.16 16.85 -11.76
CA LYS A 37 9.84 16.22 -11.72
C LYS A 37 8.73 17.15 -11.26
N ARG A 38 9.02 18.25 -10.57
CA ARG A 38 8.00 19.22 -10.17
C ARG A 38 7.35 19.88 -11.37
N ASP A 39 8.11 20.11 -12.44
CA ASP A 39 7.61 20.75 -13.66
C ASP A 39 6.71 19.81 -14.46
N GLU A 40 6.84 18.51 -14.27
CA GLU A 40 6.04 17.46 -14.93
C GLU A 40 4.77 17.06 -14.15
N VAL A 41 4.69 17.33 -12.83
CA VAL A 41 3.61 16.79 -11.99
C VAL A 41 2.85 17.86 -11.20
N SER A 42 1.52 17.82 -11.30
CA SER A 42 0.61 18.72 -10.61
C SER A 42 0.47 18.42 -9.10
N HIS A 43 0.64 17.16 -8.69
CA HIS A 43 0.32 16.70 -7.33
C HIS A 43 1.57 16.41 -6.47
N LEU A 44 1.59 16.98 -5.27
CA LEU A 44 2.67 16.76 -4.28
C LEU A 44 2.78 15.30 -3.82
N ALA A 45 1.68 14.55 -3.82
CA ALA A 45 1.69 13.12 -3.49
C ALA A 45 2.57 12.32 -4.48
N THR A 46 2.56 12.69 -5.76
CA THR A 46 3.43 12.09 -6.79
C THR A 46 4.90 12.37 -6.51
N LEU A 47 5.24 13.58 -6.06
CA LEU A 47 6.61 13.92 -5.67
C LEU A 47 7.05 13.20 -4.39
N ALA A 48 6.16 13.02 -3.42
CA ALA A 48 6.47 12.31 -2.18
C ALA A 48 6.72 10.80 -2.41
N ARG A 49 6.28 10.23 -3.54
CA ARG A 49 6.60 8.85 -3.94
C ARG A 49 8.09 8.67 -4.22
N ILE A 50 8.76 9.65 -4.82
CA ILE A 50 10.19 9.60 -5.16
C ILE A 50 11.05 9.23 -3.95
N PRO A 51 11.07 10.01 -2.84
CA PRO A 51 11.88 9.67 -1.69
C PRO A 51 11.45 8.35 -1.02
N LEU A 52 10.17 7.96 -1.10
CA LEU A 52 9.70 6.66 -0.57
C LEU A 52 10.24 5.48 -1.39
N ALA A 53 10.21 5.57 -2.71
CA ALA A 53 10.72 4.52 -3.61
C ALA A 53 12.24 4.42 -3.50
N MET A 54 12.95 5.56 -3.48
CA MET A 54 14.40 5.57 -3.30
C MET A 54 14.80 5.06 -1.91
N TRP A 55 14.03 5.34 -0.86
CA TRP A 55 14.27 4.74 0.45
C TRP A 55 13.98 3.23 0.44
N LEU A 56 12.88 2.78 -0.17
CA LEU A 56 12.53 1.36 -0.19
C LEU A 56 13.57 0.52 -0.95
N TRP A 57 14.05 1.00 -2.09
CA TRP A 57 14.89 0.21 -3.01
C TRP A 57 16.36 0.65 -3.07
N GLY A 58 16.64 1.94 -2.91
CA GLY A 58 17.99 2.48 -2.93
C GLY A 58 18.65 2.39 -1.56
N ASP A 59 19.63 1.49 -1.42
CA ASP A 59 20.37 1.35 -0.17
C ASP A 59 21.05 2.66 0.23
N ASP A 60 20.69 3.16 1.42
CA ASP A 60 21.16 4.39 2.06
C ASP A 60 21.05 5.71 1.27
N TYR A 61 20.37 5.72 0.12
CA TYR A 61 20.21 6.95 -0.68
C TYR A 61 19.33 7.99 0.01
N VAL A 62 18.27 7.52 0.67
CA VAL A 62 17.32 8.35 1.42
C VAL A 62 17.28 7.86 2.86
N PRO A 63 17.65 8.68 3.86
CA PRO A 63 17.51 8.32 5.27
C PRO A 63 16.05 8.16 5.72
N THR A 64 15.79 7.29 6.70
CA THR A 64 14.45 7.00 7.25
C THR A 64 13.65 8.26 7.60
N ARG A 65 14.27 9.25 8.23
CA ARG A 65 13.59 10.51 8.61
C ARG A 65 12.98 11.22 7.40
N GLN A 66 13.61 11.12 6.24
CA GLN A 66 13.15 11.74 5.02
C GLN A 66 11.96 10.97 4.42
N ALA A 67 12.01 9.64 4.44
CA ALA A 67 10.86 8.78 4.12
C ALA A 67 9.68 9.05 5.06
N GLN A 68 9.94 9.19 6.36
CA GLN A 68 8.92 9.52 7.37
C GLN A 68 8.24 10.86 7.09
N ARG A 69 8.97 11.88 6.61
CA ARG A 69 8.38 13.18 6.21
C ARG A 69 7.56 13.08 4.91
N ALA A 70 8.02 12.26 3.97
CA ALA A 70 7.32 12.03 2.71
C ALA A 70 6.02 11.22 2.91
N TRP A 71 6.01 10.30 3.87
CA TRP A 71 4.93 9.35 4.09
C TRP A 71 3.53 9.98 4.25
N PRO A 72 3.29 10.93 5.19
CA PRO A 72 1.98 11.58 5.31
C PRO A 72 1.59 12.39 4.07
N THR A 73 2.58 12.93 3.35
CA THR A 73 2.34 13.69 2.11
C THR A 73 1.86 12.77 1.00
N TRP A 74 2.46 11.58 0.88
CA TRP A 74 2.02 10.56 -0.06
C TRP A 74 0.63 10.02 0.30
N VAL A 75 0.42 9.61 1.56
CA VAL A 75 -0.87 9.08 2.06
C VAL A 75 -1.98 10.13 2.11
N GLY A 76 -1.64 11.41 2.10
CA GLY A 76 -2.56 12.53 2.35
C GLY A 76 -3.72 12.68 1.36
N ARG A 77 -4.15 13.92 1.08
CA ARG A 77 -5.40 14.17 0.33
C ARG A 77 -5.45 13.49 -1.06
N GLY A 78 -4.30 13.19 -1.66
CA GLY A 78 -4.22 12.50 -2.95
C GLY A 78 -4.70 11.04 -2.90
N GLN A 79 -4.11 10.21 -2.02
CA GLN A 79 -4.53 8.80 -1.88
C GLN A 79 -5.90 8.65 -1.22
N ARG A 80 -6.34 9.68 -0.50
CA ARG A 80 -7.67 9.75 0.11
C ARG A 80 -8.74 10.37 -0.77
N SER A 81 -8.43 10.73 -2.01
CA SER A 81 -9.46 11.25 -2.89
C SER A 81 -10.50 10.15 -3.15
N LYS A 82 -11.77 10.54 -3.20
CA LYS A 82 -12.86 9.60 -3.48
C LYS A 82 -12.63 8.87 -4.80
N ASP A 83 -12.03 9.55 -5.77
CA ASP A 83 -11.74 9.00 -7.09
C ASP A 83 -10.66 7.92 -7.03
N VAL A 84 -9.55 8.14 -6.31
CA VAL A 84 -8.49 7.14 -6.13
C VAL A 84 -9.01 5.93 -5.34
N ALA A 85 -9.81 6.17 -4.29
CA ALA A 85 -10.43 5.08 -3.53
C ALA A 85 -11.42 4.28 -4.39
N ARG A 86 -12.20 4.96 -5.24
CA ARG A 86 -13.14 4.33 -6.17
C ARG A 86 -12.43 3.52 -7.25
N GLU A 87 -11.37 4.06 -7.83
CA GLU A 87 -10.54 3.36 -8.81
C GLU A 87 -9.94 2.08 -8.21
N GLY A 88 -9.41 2.16 -6.99
CA GLY A 88 -8.92 1.00 -6.25
C GLY A 88 -10.03 -0.04 -5.99
N ALA A 89 -11.23 0.39 -5.61
CA ALA A 89 -12.37 -0.50 -5.41
C ALA A 89 -12.83 -1.18 -6.70
N LEU A 90 -12.82 -0.47 -7.84
CA LEU A 90 -13.14 -1.03 -9.14
C LEU A 90 -12.09 -2.05 -9.60
N GLY A 91 -10.80 -1.75 -9.42
CA GLY A 91 -9.72 -2.67 -9.72
C GLY A 91 -9.81 -3.97 -8.90
N LEU A 92 -10.09 -3.85 -7.60
CA LEU A 92 -10.31 -5.02 -6.75
C LEU A 92 -11.54 -5.83 -7.19
N LEU A 93 -12.65 -5.17 -7.53
CA LEU A 93 -13.85 -5.85 -8.04
C LEU A 93 -13.56 -6.59 -9.35
N GLN A 94 -12.73 -6.03 -10.23
CA GLN A 94 -12.33 -6.69 -11.47
C GLN A 94 -11.52 -7.96 -11.20
N GLN A 95 -10.68 -7.96 -10.17
CA GLN A 95 -9.87 -9.12 -9.78
C GLN A 95 -10.70 -10.23 -9.13
N VAL A 96 -11.66 -9.88 -8.26
CA VAL A 96 -12.33 -10.88 -7.39
C VAL A 96 -13.79 -11.16 -7.76
N GLY A 97 -14.45 -10.25 -8.47
CA GLY A 97 -15.87 -10.32 -8.74
C GLY A 97 -16.24 -11.52 -9.61
N HIS A 98 -17.21 -12.32 -9.15
CA HIS A 98 -17.77 -13.42 -9.91
C HIS A 98 -18.59 -12.88 -11.09
N ARG A 99 -18.51 -13.51 -12.27
CA ARG A 99 -19.23 -13.07 -13.47
C ARG A 99 -20.76 -12.98 -13.27
N LEU A 100 -21.30 -13.82 -12.39
CA LEU A 100 -22.74 -13.85 -12.05
C LEU A 100 -23.12 -13.00 -10.83
N ALA A 101 -22.20 -12.23 -10.25
CA ALA A 101 -22.52 -11.29 -9.18
C ALA A 101 -23.46 -10.19 -9.70
N THR A 102 -24.51 -9.90 -8.94
CA THR A 102 -25.57 -8.95 -9.36
C THR A 102 -25.02 -7.52 -9.50
N PRO A 103 -25.63 -6.68 -10.35
CA PRO A 103 -25.25 -5.26 -10.45
C PRO A 103 -25.35 -4.52 -9.10
N THR A 104 -26.34 -4.88 -8.28
CA THR A 104 -26.54 -4.32 -6.93
C THR A 104 -25.40 -4.69 -5.99
N ALA A 105 -24.99 -5.96 -5.95
CA ALA A 105 -23.85 -6.41 -5.14
C ALA A 105 -22.55 -5.71 -5.56
N ARG A 106 -22.29 -5.64 -6.87
CA ARG A 106 -21.12 -4.94 -7.43
C ARG A 106 -21.10 -3.46 -7.06
N THR A 107 -22.25 -2.77 -7.13
CA THR A 107 -22.36 -1.36 -6.76
C THR A 107 -22.14 -1.16 -5.26
N ARG A 108 -22.74 -2.02 -4.42
CA ARG A 108 -22.57 -1.98 -2.97
C ARG A 108 -21.11 -2.20 -2.58
N PHE A 109 -20.44 -3.17 -3.21
CA PHE A 109 -19.02 -3.42 -3.04
C PHE A 109 -18.16 -2.19 -3.31
N VAL A 110 -18.30 -1.59 -4.49
CA VAL A 110 -17.51 -0.40 -4.84
C VAL A 110 -17.75 0.72 -3.84
N ARG A 111 -19.00 0.97 -3.44
CA ARG A 111 -19.33 2.00 -2.46
C ARG A 111 -18.63 1.78 -1.11
N ILE A 112 -18.82 0.60 -0.50
CA ILE A 112 -18.28 0.31 0.83
C ILE A 112 -16.75 0.35 0.84
N ILE A 113 -16.09 -0.25 -0.15
CA ILE A 113 -14.62 -0.23 -0.24
C ILE A 113 -14.11 1.21 -0.47
N THR A 114 -14.81 2.01 -1.28
CA THR A 114 -14.46 3.43 -1.49
C THR A 114 -14.55 4.23 -0.18
N GLU A 115 -15.61 4.03 0.59
CA GLU A 115 -15.82 4.72 1.87
C GLU A 115 -14.74 4.36 2.89
N LEU A 116 -14.36 3.08 2.97
CA LEU A 116 -13.27 2.61 3.83
C LEU A 116 -11.90 3.17 3.39
N GLY A 117 -11.67 3.31 2.08
CA GLY A 117 -10.47 3.91 1.51
C GLY A 117 -10.31 5.41 1.79
N GLY A 118 -11.41 6.13 2.11
CA GLY A 118 -11.38 7.55 2.46
C GLY A 118 -10.69 7.87 3.79
N GLY A 119 -10.42 6.84 4.62
CA GLY A 119 -9.58 6.93 5.82
C GLY A 119 -10.20 7.65 7.02
N GLY A 120 -11.53 7.77 7.08
CA GLY A 120 -12.22 8.58 8.10
C GLY A 120 -12.67 7.85 9.36
N THR A 121 -12.87 6.52 9.31
CA THR A 121 -13.53 5.78 10.39
C THR A 121 -12.86 4.45 10.70
N ALA A 122 -12.76 4.13 11.99
CA ALA A 122 -12.33 2.81 12.42
C ALA A 122 -13.37 1.76 12.00
N LEU A 123 -12.91 0.63 11.46
CA LEU A 123 -13.80 -0.49 11.15
C LEU A 123 -14.35 -1.07 12.45
N THR A 124 -15.65 -0.91 12.68
CA THR A 124 -16.36 -1.50 13.83
C THR A 124 -16.65 -2.98 13.58
N ALA A 125 -17.02 -3.73 14.63
CA ALA A 125 -17.45 -5.12 14.46
C ALA A 125 -18.63 -5.26 13.47
N ARG A 126 -19.58 -4.33 13.52
CA ARG A 126 -20.68 -4.24 12.55
C ARG A 126 -20.19 -3.93 11.15
N GLY A 127 -19.27 -2.98 11.01
CA GLY A 127 -18.66 -2.64 9.72
C GLY A 127 -17.88 -3.82 9.12
N ARG A 128 -17.21 -4.62 9.96
CA ARG A 128 -16.56 -5.86 9.54
C ARG A 128 -17.58 -6.88 9.02
N ALA A 129 -18.68 -7.11 9.74
CA ALA A 129 -19.73 -8.02 9.30
C ALA A 129 -20.30 -7.58 7.94
N GLU A 130 -20.59 -6.28 7.78
CA GLU A 130 -21.03 -5.75 6.49
C GLU A 130 -19.98 -5.92 5.38
N LEU A 131 -18.70 -5.73 5.70
CA LEU A 131 -17.61 -5.95 4.74
C LEU A 131 -17.55 -7.42 4.29
N VAL A 132 -17.68 -8.37 5.21
CA VAL A 132 -17.72 -9.80 4.89
C VAL A 132 -18.89 -10.11 3.95
N ASP A 133 -20.09 -9.63 4.27
CA ASP A 133 -21.27 -9.85 3.44
C ASP A 133 -21.08 -9.28 2.04
N VAL A 134 -20.58 -8.05 1.95
CA VAL A 134 -20.37 -7.35 0.67
C VAL A 134 -19.32 -8.01 -0.21
N VAL A 135 -18.23 -8.51 0.38
CA VAL A 135 -17.21 -9.28 -0.35
C VAL A 135 -17.79 -10.63 -0.80
N ARG A 136 -18.55 -11.31 0.07
CA ARG A 136 -19.20 -12.58 -0.25
C ARG A 136 -20.20 -12.44 -1.39
N ASP A 137 -21.06 -11.41 -1.37
CA ASP A 137 -22.07 -11.14 -2.41
C ASP A 137 -21.46 -11.05 -3.83
N VAL A 138 -20.21 -10.57 -3.94
CA VAL A 138 -19.51 -10.46 -5.23
C VAL A 138 -18.61 -11.64 -5.55
N MET A 139 -17.97 -12.26 -4.56
CA MET A 139 -17.07 -13.39 -4.80
C MET A 139 -17.82 -14.72 -4.92
N GLU A 140 -18.83 -14.91 -4.09
CA GLU A 140 -19.58 -16.15 -3.87
C GLU A 140 -21.10 -15.88 -3.98
N PRO A 141 -21.62 -15.44 -5.15
CA PRO A 141 -23.03 -15.11 -5.28
C PRO A 141 -23.93 -16.31 -5.01
N ASP A 142 -25.02 -16.09 -4.26
CA ASP A 142 -25.96 -17.14 -3.83
C ASP A 142 -26.49 -18.00 -4.98
N SER A 143 -26.68 -17.42 -6.16
CA SER A 143 -27.13 -18.12 -7.37
C SER A 143 -26.23 -19.29 -7.80
N VAL A 144 -24.99 -19.33 -7.29
CA VAL A 144 -24.02 -20.39 -7.54
C VAL A 144 -23.65 -21.11 -6.26
N PHE A 145 -23.46 -20.38 -5.17
CA PHE A 145 -22.78 -20.91 -3.98
C PHE A 145 -23.70 -21.34 -2.84
N ALA A 146 -24.95 -20.83 -2.76
CA ALA A 146 -25.83 -21.00 -1.60
C ALA A 146 -26.11 -22.47 -1.22
N THR A 147 -26.19 -23.36 -2.22
CA THR A 147 -26.49 -24.78 -2.02
C THR A 147 -25.27 -25.69 -2.22
N SER A 148 -24.15 -25.13 -2.66
CA SER A 148 -22.98 -25.92 -3.05
C SER A 148 -22.13 -26.39 -1.87
N GLY A 149 -22.17 -25.66 -0.75
CA GLY A 149 -21.21 -25.84 0.36
C GLY A 149 -19.76 -25.53 -0.01
N LEU A 150 -19.50 -25.04 -1.22
CA LEU A 150 -18.18 -24.71 -1.74
C LEU A 150 -17.81 -23.26 -1.37
N THR A 151 -16.52 -23.03 -1.15
CA THR A 151 -15.94 -21.69 -1.05
C THR A 151 -15.14 -21.37 -2.30
N ARG A 152 -15.15 -20.10 -2.71
CA ARG A 152 -14.39 -19.68 -3.88
C ARG A 152 -12.98 -19.28 -3.48
N ALA A 153 -12.01 -19.84 -4.17
CA ALA A 153 -10.61 -19.45 -4.13
C ALA A 153 -10.16 -19.03 -5.53
N ILE A 154 -9.42 -17.92 -5.63
CA ILE A 154 -8.82 -17.43 -6.88
C ILE A 154 -7.30 -17.45 -6.71
N GLY A 155 -6.57 -17.89 -7.74
CA GLY A 155 -5.11 -17.93 -7.72
C GLY A 155 -4.54 -19.28 -7.25
N PRO A 156 -3.21 -19.35 -7.03
CA PRO A 156 -2.52 -20.60 -6.72
C PRO A 156 -2.94 -21.16 -5.35
N ALA A 157 -2.95 -22.49 -5.22
CA ALA A 157 -3.40 -23.18 -4.00
C ALA A 157 -2.60 -22.80 -2.75
N GLN A 158 -1.34 -22.37 -2.92
CA GLN A 158 -0.48 -21.94 -1.81
C GLN A 158 -0.90 -20.58 -1.24
N ILE A 159 -1.53 -19.71 -2.05
CA ILE A 159 -1.94 -18.35 -1.65
C ILE A 159 -3.31 -18.04 -2.26
N PRO A 160 -4.39 -18.72 -1.82
CA PRO A 160 -5.70 -18.52 -2.39
C PRO A 160 -6.27 -17.17 -1.96
N MET A 161 -6.81 -16.44 -2.93
CA MET A 161 -7.62 -15.25 -2.68
C MET A 161 -9.06 -15.71 -2.39
N THR A 162 -9.41 -15.70 -1.10
CA THR A 162 -10.72 -16.04 -0.56
C THR A 162 -11.45 -14.78 -0.07
N VAL A 163 -12.71 -14.92 0.35
CA VAL A 163 -13.46 -13.84 1.02
C VAL A 163 -12.67 -13.28 2.20
N GLU A 164 -12.16 -14.14 3.10
CA GLU A 164 -11.39 -13.69 4.27
C GLU A 164 -10.07 -13.03 3.88
N THR A 165 -9.42 -13.48 2.80
CA THR A 165 -8.19 -12.84 2.28
C THR A 165 -8.48 -11.40 1.86
N VAL A 166 -9.59 -11.16 1.15
CA VAL A 166 -9.99 -9.82 0.68
C VAL A 166 -10.41 -8.94 1.86
N VAL A 167 -11.19 -9.48 2.81
CA VAL A 167 -11.58 -8.77 4.03
C VAL A 167 -10.34 -8.36 4.83
N GLY A 168 -9.41 -9.29 5.07
CA GLY A 168 -8.17 -9.02 5.79
C GLY A 168 -7.28 -7.99 5.08
N TYR A 169 -7.23 -8.02 3.75
CA TYR A 169 -6.56 -7.01 2.94
C TYR A 169 -7.16 -5.62 3.13
N THR A 170 -8.49 -5.49 3.05
CA THR A 170 -9.18 -4.21 3.28
C THR A 170 -9.00 -3.71 4.71
N GLU A 171 -9.09 -4.60 5.72
CA GLU A 171 -8.84 -4.28 7.12
C GLU A 171 -7.43 -3.74 7.35
N ALA A 172 -6.42 -4.39 6.76
CA ALA A 172 -5.03 -3.97 6.84
C ALA A 172 -4.87 -2.54 6.27
N LEU A 173 -5.39 -2.27 5.07
CA LEU A 173 -5.31 -0.96 4.44
C LEU A 173 -6.01 0.12 5.28
N THR A 174 -7.23 -0.13 5.76
CA THR A 174 -7.97 0.83 6.60
C THR A 174 -7.23 1.10 7.91
N ALA A 175 -6.63 0.08 8.53
CA ALA A 175 -5.83 0.25 9.74
C ALA A 175 -4.57 1.09 9.50
N ALA A 176 -3.86 0.85 8.40
CA ALA A 176 -2.66 1.57 8.00
C ALA A 176 -2.93 3.04 7.68
N LEU A 177 -4.01 3.31 6.93
CA LEU A 177 -4.47 4.66 6.63
C LEU A 177 -4.77 5.43 7.91
N ARG A 178 -5.57 4.82 8.81
CA ARG A 178 -5.95 5.44 10.07
C ARG A 178 -4.73 5.80 10.93
N HIS A 179 -3.81 4.86 11.15
CA HIS A 179 -2.62 5.15 11.95
C HIS A 179 -1.72 6.21 11.32
N THR A 180 -1.64 6.25 9.98
CA THR A 180 -0.92 7.32 9.29
C THR A 180 -1.56 8.67 9.56
N LEU A 181 -2.88 8.76 9.53
CA LEU A 181 -3.62 10.00 9.75
C LEU A 181 -3.62 10.46 11.21
N GLU A 182 -3.57 9.52 12.15
CA GLU A 182 -3.39 9.80 13.58
C GLU A 182 -1.94 10.22 13.91
N GLY A 183 -1.01 10.19 12.94
CA GLY A 183 0.40 10.52 13.17
C GLY A 183 1.19 9.42 13.90
N ASN A 184 0.64 8.20 13.98
CA ASN A 184 1.16 7.07 14.76
C ASN A 184 2.17 6.21 13.96
N VAL A 185 2.78 6.76 12.91
CA VAL A 185 3.79 6.09 12.09
C VAL A 185 5.14 6.76 12.30
N ASP A 186 5.97 6.17 13.16
CA ASP A 186 7.32 6.63 13.44
C ASP A 186 8.37 5.98 12.52
N GLY A 187 9.62 6.47 12.60
CA GLY A 187 10.72 5.95 11.79
C GLY A 187 11.07 4.48 12.10
N ALA A 188 10.89 4.02 13.34
CA ALA A 188 11.20 2.64 13.72
C ALA A 188 10.18 1.67 13.10
N LEU A 189 8.89 2.05 13.10
CA LEU A 189 7.84 1.31 12.42
C LEU A 189 8.08 1.27 10.91
N LEU A 190 8.48 2.40 10.30
CA LEU A 190 8.80 2.42 8.87
C LEU A 190 9.99 1.50 8.53
N GLU A 191 11.10 1.54 9.27
CA GLU A 191 12.22 0.61 8.99
C GLU A 191 11.80 -0.85 9.16
N LYS A 192 10.95 -1.16 10.15
CA LYS A 192 10.40 -2.52 10.27
C LYS A 192 9.56 -2.89 9.04
N VAL A 193 8.66 -2.02 8.59
CA VAL A 193 7.83 -2.23 7.39
C VAL A 193 8.70 -2.44 6.15
N ARG A 194 9.77 -1.65 6.00
CA ARG A 194 10.74 -1.82 4.90
C ARG A 194 11.44 -3.17 4.96
N ALA A 195 11.90 -3.59 6.14
CA ALA A 195 12.55 -4.89 6.32
C ALA A 195 11.59 -6.04 6.00
N THR A 196 10.36 -6.00 6.50
CA THR A 196 9.32 -7.00 6.21
C THR A 196 9.02 -7.03 4.71
N HIS A 197 8.81 -5.87 4.08
CA HIS A 197 8.53 -5.80 2.64
C HIS A 197 9.67 -6.40 1.80
N ARG A 198 10.92 -6.02 2.08
CA ARG A 198 12.10 -6.55 1.36
C ARG A 198 12.23 -8.06 1.53
N ALA A 199 12.01 -8.59 2.74
CA ALA A 199 12.02 -10.03 2.99
C ALA A 199 10.89 -10.73 2.20
N SER A 200 9.65 -10.26 2.32
CA SER A 200 8.51 -10.83 1.59
C SER A 200 8.69 -10.75 0.06
N MET A 201 9.29 -9.67 -0.45
CA MET A 201 9.60 -9.55 -1.87
C MET A 201 10.66 -10.55 -2.31
N SER A 202 11.72 -10.73 -1.51
CA SER A 202 12.73 -11.75 -1.78
C SER A 202 12.12 -13.16 -1.84
N ASP A 203 11.27 -13.49 -0.87
CA ASP A 203 10.56 -14.79 -0.84
C ASP A 203 9.62 -14.95 -2.05
N TYR A 204 8.87 -13.90 -2.40
CA TYR A 204 8.00 -13.90 -3.58
C TYR A 204 8.80 -14.11 -4.86
N LEU A 205 9.91 -13.39 -5.06
CA LEU A 205 10.74 -13.51 -6.26
C LEU A 205 11.35 -14.91 -6.39
N ALA A 206 11.72 -15.55 -5.27
CA ALA A 206 12.20 -16.92 -5.26
C ALA A 206 11.13 -17.93 -5.71
N GLN A 207 9.86 -17.68 -5.39
CA GLN A 207 8.73 -18.59 -5.70
C GLN A 207 7.98 -18.20 -6.98
N ARG A 208 8.21 -17.00 -7.54
CA ARG A 208 7.42 -16.41 -8.62
C ARG A 208 7.30 -17.32 -9.83
N GLY A 209 8.40 -17.97 -10.22
CA GLY A 209 8.43 -18.88 -11.36
C GLY A 209 7.46 -20.04 -11.20
N GLU A 210 7.49 -20.72 -10.05
CA GLU A 210 6.58 -21.83 -9.75
C GLU A 210 5.13 -21.36 -9.63
N LEU A 211 4.89 -20.21 -8.99
CA LEU A 211 3.56 -19.63 -8.88
C LEU A 211 2.97 -19.29 -10.26
N ALA A 212 3.79 -18.74 -11.18
CA ALA A 212 3.36 -18.45 -12.54
C ALA A 212 2.98 -19.71 -13.33
N VAL A 213 3.74 -20.79 -13.17
CA VAL A 213 3.46 -22.09 -13.80
C VAL A 213 2.13 -22.68 -13.28
N ASN A 214 1.91 -22.59 -11.97
CA ASN A 214 0.74 -23.17 -11.31
C ASN A 214 -0.53 -22.29 -11.40
N ALA A 215 -0.43 -21.07 -11.91
CA ALA A 215 -1.53 -20.12 -11.98
C ALA A 215 -2.50 -20.32 -13.14
N GLY A 216 -2.17 -21.18 -14.12
CA GLY A 216 -3.02 -21.45 -15.28
C GLY A 216 -3.37 -20.16 -16.05
N GLU A 217 -4.66 -19.90 -16.25
CA GLU A 217 -5.17 -18.69 -16.92
C GLU A 217 -4.75 -17.37 -16.23
N LEU A 218 -4.30 -17.43 -14.96
CA LEU A 218 -3.87 -16.29 -14.17
C LEU A 218 -2.35 -16.09 -14.18
N HIS A 219 -1.59 -16.80 -15.02
CA HIS A 219 -0.13 -16.66 -15.11
C HIS A 219 0.33 -15.20 -15.31
N SER A 220 -0.48 -14.39 -16.00
CA SER A 220 -0.20 -12.97 -16.25
C SER A 220 -0.15 -12.12 -14.98
N LEU A 221 -0.77 -12.56 -13.88
CA LEU A 221 -0.67 -11.90 -12.57
C LEU A 221 0.74 -11.98 -11.97
N PHE A 222 1.53 -12.97 -12.38
CA PHE A 222 2.89 -13.22 -11.89
C PHE A 222 3.97 -12.66 -12.82
N ARG A 223 3.56 -11.86 -13.83
CA ARG A 223 4.53 -11.18 -14.69
C ARG A 223 5.43 -10.28 -13.86
N GLU A 224 6.66 -10.11 -14.35
CA GLU A 224 7.55 -9.12 -13.77
C GLU A 224 6.98 -7.71 -14.00
N PRO A 225 6.76 -6.92 -12.93
CA PRO A 225 6.41 -5.52 -13.09
C PRO A 225 7.63 -4.77 -13.60
N ASP A 226 7.41 -3.83 -14.52
CA ASP A 226 8.49 -2.96 -14.97
C ASP A 226 8.92 -1.97 -13.86
N LEU A 227 10.02 -1.26 -14.06
CA LEU A 227 10.55 -0.31 -13.07
C LEU A 227 9.57 0.82 -12.74
N GLN A 228 8.78 1.26 -13.72
CA GLN A 228 7.80 2.33 -13.53
C GLN A 228 6.63 1.83 -12.69
N GLU A 229 6.14 0.62 -12.94
CA GLU A 229 5.10 -0.03 -12.16
C GLU A 229 5.54 -0.28 -10.71
N GLN A 230 6.77 -0.77 -10.51
CA GLN A 230 7.34 -0.94 -9.18
C GLN A 230 7.41 0.39 -8.42
N PHE A 231 7.86 1.44 -9.10
CA PHE A 231 7.92 2.78 -8.55
C PHE A 231 6.51 3.28 -8.17
N ASP A 232 5.54 3.17 -9.07
CA ASP A 232 4.17 3.66 -8.88
C ASP A 232 3.41 2.93 -7.77
N GLN A 233 3.70 1.65 -7.59
CA GLN A 233 3.11 0.80 -6.54
C GLN A 233 3.79 0.92 -5.18
N THR A 234 5.00 1.48 -5.09
CA THR A 234 5.81 1.52 -3.85
C THR A 234 4.98 1.94 -2.63
N GLY A 235 4.28 3.07 -2.72
CA GLY A 235 3.50 3.55 -1.57
C GLY A 235 2.35 2.62 -1.20
N ARG A 236 1.68 1.99 -2.18
CA ARG A 236 0.59 1.02 -1.92
C ARG A 236 1.13 -0.24 -1.26
N GLN A 237 2.28 -0.73 -1.71
CA GLN A 237 2.94 -1.89 -1.11
C GLN A 237 3.36 -1.59 0.34
N LEU A 238 3.97 -0.43 0.59
CA LEU A 238 4.31 0.00 1.95
C LEU A 238 3.07 0.13 2.85
N LEU A 239 1.96 0.68 2.33
CA LEU A 239 0.71 0.84 3.06
C LEU A 239 0.10 -0.52 3.44
N LEU A 240 0.13 -1.47 2.51
CA LEU A 240 -0.31 -2.83 2.76
C LEU A 240 0.56 -3.53 3.81
N THR A 241 1.88 -3.50 3.66
CA THR A 241 2.81 -4.13 4.60
C THR A 241 2.67 -3.51 6.00
N LEU A 242 2.50 -2.19 6.09
CA LEU A 242 2.18 -1.51 7.35
C LEU A 242 0.88 -2.06 7.95
N GLY A 243 -0.18 -2.18 7.16
CA GLY A 243 -1.46 -2.72 7.61
C GLY A 243 -1.36 -4.15 8.14
N LEU A 244 -0.67 -5.03 7.41
CA LEU A 244 -0.46 -6.43 7.80
C LEU A 244 0.34 -6.54 9.10
N GLU A 245 1.40 -5.73 9.24
CA GLU A 245 2.18 -5.67 10.48
C GLU A 245 1.32 -5.28 11.70
N MET A 246 0.29 -4.48 11.49
CA MET A 246 -0.58 -4.01 12.56
C MET A 246 -1.69 -5.00 12.91
N THR A 247 -2.27 -5.66 11.91
CA THR A 247 -3.29 -6.70 12.12
C THR A 247 -2.68 -7.95 12.77
N HIS A 248 -1.47 -8.35 12.34
CA HIS A 248 -0.74 -9.48 12.95
C HIS A 248 -0.38 -9.23 14.42
N ARG A 249 0.00 -8.00 14.80
CA ARG A 249 0.26 -7.65 16.22
C ARG A 249 -0.98 -7.76 17.09
N ARG A 250 -2.14 -7.31 16.60
CA ARG A 250 -3.41 -7.44 17.34
C ARG A 250 -3.82 -8.89 17.56
N ALA A 251 -3.62 -9.76 16.57
CA ALA A 251 -3.92 -11.19 16.70
C ALA A 251 -3.07 -11.86 17.78
N ARG A 252 -1.79 -11.48 17.93
CA ARG A 252 -0.88 -12.01 18.97
C ARG A 252 -1.14 -11.48 20.38
N GLN A 253 -1.86 -10.36 20.51
CA GLN A 253 -2.10 -9.69 21.80
C GLN A 253 -3.47 -10.02 22.42
N ARG A 254 -4.33 -10.79 21.75
CA ARG A 254 -5.56 -11.32 22.36
C ARG A 254 -5.19 -12.56 23.19
N PRO A 255 -5.35 -12.54 24.53
CA PRO A 255 -5.25 -13.78 25.31
C PRO A 255 -6.42 -14.70 24.93
N SER A 256 -6.10 -15.99 24.77
CA SER A 256 -7.07 -17.07 24.61
C SER A 256 -8.00 -17.16 25.81
#